data_AF-A0A8C9UEZ1-F1
#
_entry.id   AF-A0A8C9UEZ1-F1
#
_cell.length_a   1.000
_cell.length_b   1.000
_cell.length_c   1.000
_cell.angle_alpha   90.00
_cell.angle_beta   90.00
_cell.angle_gamma   90.00
#
_symmetry.space_group_name_H-M   'P 1'
#
loop_
_entity.id
_entity.type
_entity.pdbx_description
1 polymer ?
#
loop_
_entity_poly.entity_id
_entity_poly.type
_entity_poly.pdbx_seq_one_letter_code
_entity_poly.pdbx_strand_id
1 'polypeptide(L)'
;MKGSEIPKRCCSYKYSLFNAMNRFIGAVNNMDQTVMVPSLLRDVPLLLEELDAAGAVCPPRDAALPDMYSHYMLLKSIRNDIEWGVVQPPAGEEATRKKDKLGGGPAEEGEGEEDLEQQFHYHLSGLHSVLSKLTRKANVLTNRYKQEIGVSSWGQ
;
A
#
# COMPACT_ATOMS: atom_id res chain seq x y z
N MET A 1 -11.59 7.58 47.02
CA MET A 1 -10.75 7.25 45.85
C MET A 1 -11.68 6.80 44.74
N LYS A 2 -12.05 7.69 43.82
CA LYS A 2 -12.91 7.33 42.69
C LYS A 2 -12.02 6.74 41.60
N GLY A 3 -12.24 5.46 41.30
CA GLY A 3 -11.62 4.78 40.17
C GLY A 3 -12.10 5.43 38.88
N SER A 4 -11.17 5.98 38.11
CA SER A 4 -11.41 6.42 36.75
C SER A 4 -11.55 5.19 35.86
N GLU A 5 -12.79 4.77 35.61
CA GLU A 5 -13.11 3.89 34.50
C GLU A 5 -12.69 4.57 33.19
N ILE A 6 -11.66 4.01 32.57
CA ILE A 6 -11.25 4.38 31.22
C ILE A 6 -12.30 3.79 30.27
N PRO A 7 -13.10 4.61 29.56
CA PRO A 7 -14.09 4.07 28.63
C PRO A 7 -13.36 3.34 27.51
N LYS A 8 -13.62 2.03 27.39
CA LYS A 8 -13.13 1.19 26.29
C LYS A 8 -13.66 1.76 24.97
N ARG A 9 -12.78 2.41 24.20
CA ARG A 9 -13.07 2.88 22.83
C ARG A 9 -13.27 1.67 21.92
N CYS A 10 -14.50 1.13 21.87
CA CYS A 10 -14.87 0.02 20.99
C CYS A 10 -15.19 0.48 19.55
N CYS A 11 -15.22 1.79 19.27
CA CYS A 11 -15.78 2.33 18.03
C CYS A 11 -14.79 2.50 16.86
N SER A 12 -13.50 2.20 17.00
CA SER A 12 -12.52 2.45 15.94
C SER A 12 -12.18 1.25 15.05
N TYR A 13 -12.55 0.01 15.41
CA TYR A 13 -12.13 -1.18 14.66
C TYR A 13 -12.65 -1.19 13.20
N LYS A 14 -13.87 -0.69 12.98
CA LYS A 14 -14.52 -0.65 11.66
C LYS A 14 -13.85 0.33 10.66
N TYR A 15 -13.12 1.32 11.18
CA TYR A 15 -12.40 2.33 10.41
C TYR A 15 -10.87 2.16 10.52
N SER A 16 -10.42 1.08 11.15
CA SER A 16 -8.99 0.79 11.22
C SER A 16 -8.46 0.52 9.83
N LEU A 17 -7.27 1.04 9.52
CA LEU A 17 -6.53 0.76 8.29
C LEU A 17 -6.43 -0.76 8.05
N PHE A 18 -6.20 -1.53 9.11
CA PHE A 18 -6.16 -3.00 9.05
C PHE A 18 -7.47 -3.61 8.53
N ASN A 19 -8.61 -3.08 8.97
CA ASN A 19 -9.92 -3.56 8.52
C ASN A 19 -10.21 -3.15 7.06
N ALA A 20 -9.79 -1.94 6.65
CA ALA A 20 -9.88 -1.51 5.26
C ALA A 20 -9.03 -2.38 4.33
N MET A 21 -7.77 -2.66 4.71
CA MET A 21 -6.87 -3.57 4.00
C MET A 21 -7.45 -4.97 3.88
N ASN A 22 -7.99 -5.56 4.96
CA ASN A 22 -8.59 -6.90 4.89
C ASN A 22 -9.81 -6.96 3.97
N ARG A 23 -10.63 -5.90 3.90
CA ARG A 23 -11.74 -5.83 2.95
C ARG A 23 -11.24 -5.77 1.51
N PHE A 24 -10.20 -4.98 1.25
CA PHE A 24 -9.55 -4.92 -0.06
C PHE A 24 -9.01 -6.29 -0.47
N ILE A 25 -8.24 -6.97 0.39
CA ILE A 25 -7.73 -8.33 0.13
C ILE A 25 -8.88 -9.28 -0.19
N GLY A 26 -9.97 -9.24 0.59
CA GLY A 26 -11.16 -10.06 0.35
C GLY A 26 -11.79 -9.82 -1.02
N ALA A 27 -11.90 -8.56 -1.45
CA ALA A 27 -12.44 -8.20 -2.76
C ALA A 27 -11.53 -8.66 -3.90
N VAL A 28 -10.22 -8.41 -3.80
CA VAL A 28 -9.23 -8.84 -4.82
C VAL A 28 -9.15 -10.37 -4.89
N ASN A 29 -9.26 -11.08 -3.75
CA ASN A 29 -9.32 -12.54 -3.74
C ASN A 29 -10.59 -13.07 -4.40
N ASN A 30 -11.75 -12.44 -4.17
CA ASN A 30 -12.98 -12.79 -4.89
C ASN A 30 -12.87 -12.56 -6.40
N MET A 31 -12.26 -11.44 -6.80
CA MET A 31 -11.93 -11.15 -8.21
C MET A 31 -11.04 -12.26 -8.80
N ASP A 32 -9.95 -12.63 -8.12
CA ASP A 32 -8.97 -13.64 -8.58
C ASP A 32 -9.58 -15.05 -8.70
N GLN A 33 -10.54 -15.40 -7.82
CA GLN A 33 -11.30 -16.66 -7.93
C GLN A 33 -12.29 -16.66 -9.09
N THR A 34 -12.78 -15.48 -9.48
CA THR A 34 -13.79 -15.35 -10.54
C THR A 34 -13.15 -15.23 -11.93
N VAL A 35 -12.03 -14.51 -12.02
CA VAL A 35 -11.26 -14.32 -13.26
C VAL A 35 -10.35 -15.54 -13.48
N MET A 36 -10.92 -16.59 -14.06
CA MET A 36 -10.21 -17.86 -14.30
C MET A 36 -9.20 -17.77 -15.46
N VAL A 37 -9.41 -16.85 -16.41
CA VAL A 37 -8.53 -16.67 -17.58
C VAL A 37 -8.25 -15.17 -17.76
N PRO A 38 -7.27 -14.60 -17.04
CA PRO A 38 -6.99 -13.16 -17.04
C PRO A 38 -6.66 -12.59 -18.42
N SER A 39 -6.10 -13.39 -19.33
CA SER A 39 -5.75 -12.94 -20.68
C SER A 39 -6.97 -12.50 -21.51
N LEU A 40 -8.18 -12.94 -21.15
CA LEU A 40 -9.42 -12.49 -21.79
C LEU A 40 -9.77 -11.03 -21.48
N LEU A 41 -9.11 -10.43 -20.48
CA LEU A 41 -9.27 -9.02 -20.11
C LEU A 41 -8.36 -8.10 -20.91
N ARG A 42 -7.44 -8.65 -21.72
CA ARG A 42 -6.59 -7.82 -22.58
C ARG A 42 -7.40 -7.21 -23.71
N ASP A 43 -7.08 -5.97 -24.05
CA ASP A 43 -7.74 -5.20 -25.10
C ASP A 43 -9.26 -4.99 -24.86
N VAL A 44 -9.74 -5.25 -23.63
CA VAL A 44 -11.11 -4.95 -23.20
C VAL A 44 -11.10 -3.55 -22.59
N PRO A 45 -11.74 -2.56 -23.24
CA PRO A 45 -11.78 -1.20 -22.70
C PRO A 45 -12.59 -1.19 -21.41
N LEU A 46 -12.06 -0.50 -20.41
CA LEU A 46 -12.82 -0.18 -19.21
C LEU A 46 -13.96 0.77 -19.57
N LEU A 47 -15.20 0.29 -19.48
CA LEU A 47 -16.35 1.18 -19.46
C LEU A 47 -16.35 1.91 -18.12
N LEU A 48 -15.69 3.07 -18.13
CA LEU A 48 -15.50 3.96 -16.99
C LEU A 48 -16.82 4.31 -16.26
N GLU A 49 -17.96 4.17 -16.96
CA GLU A 49 -19.31 4.38 -16.41
C GLU A 49 -19.64 3.49 -15.19
N GLU A 50 -19.00 2.32 -15.01
CA GLU A 50 -19.18 1.49 -13.80
C GLU A 50 -18.27 1.89 -12.62
N LEU A 51 -17.19 2.64 -12.87
CA LEU A 51 -16.23 3.09 -11.85
C LEU A 51 -16.44 4.56 -11.41
N ASP A 52 -17.08 5.38 -12.24
CA ASP A 52 -17.24 6.84 -12.06
C ASP A 52 -18.34 7.27 -11.06
N ALA A 53 -18.85 6.36 -10.22
CA ALA A 53 -19.58 6.79 -9.01
C ALA A 53 -18.70 7.59 -8.02
N ALA A 54 -17.40 7.75 -8.32
CA ALA A 54 -16.41 8.52 -7.57
C ALA A 54 -15.71 9.62 -8.40
N GLY A 55 -16.39 10.26 -9.35
CA GLY A 55 -16.12 11.64 -9.77
C GLY A 55 -14.75 11.97 -10.38
N ALA A 56 -14.46 11.46 -11.57
CA ALA A 56 -13.38 11.98 -12.41
C ALA A 56 -13.79 12.15 -13.87
N VAL A 57 -13.43 13.32 -14.43
CA VAL A 57 -13.73 13.81 -15.77
C VAL A 57 -13.40 12.77 -16.86
N CYS A 58 -14.36 12.49 -17.74
CA CYS A 58 -14.18 11.64 -18.91
C CYS A 58 -12.97 12.10 -19.75
N PRO A 59 -11.95 11.24 -19.98
CA PRO A 59 -10.94 11.54 -20.98
C PRO A 59 -11.52 11.41 -22.39
N PRO A 60 -10.95 12.12 -23.39
CA PRO A 60 -11.41 12.07 -24.77
C PRO A 60 -11.32 10.65 -25.34
N ARG A 61 -12.29 10.31 -26.19
CA ARG A 61 -12.60 8.99 -26.77
C ARG A 61 -11.49 8.31 -27.59
N ASP A 62 -10.34 8.98 -27.71
CA ASP A 62 -9.18 8.57 -28.52
C ASP A 62 -7.95 8.19 -27.66
N ALA A 63 -8.03 8.30 -26.33
CA ALA A 63 -7.04 7.72 -25.43
C ALA A 63 -7.34 6.23 -25.25
N ALA A 64 -6.37 5.36 -25.52
CA ALA A 64 -6.47 3.95 -25.20
C ALA A 64 -6.56 3.81 -23.67
N LEU A 65 -7.79 3.76 -23.15
CA LEU A 65 -8.03 3.50 -21.74
C LEU A 65 -7.27 2.23 -21.33
N PRO A 66 -6.61 2.22 -20.16
CA PRO A 66 -5.98 1.03 -19.63
C PRO A 66 -6.94 -0.15 -19.72
N ASP A 67 -6.46 -1.26 -20.24
CA ASP A 67 -7.32 -2.43 -20.41
C ASP A 67 -7.68 -3.02 -19.04
N MET A 68 -8.77 -3.79 -19.00
CA MET A 68 -9.20 -4.48 -17.78
C MET A 68 -8.08 -5.33 -17.15
N TYR A 69 -7.17 -5.87 -17.97
CA TYR A 69 -6.04 -6.67 -17.52
C TYR A 69 -5.02 -5.85 -16.73
N SER A 70 -4.75 -4.60 -17.14
CA SER A 70 -3.81 -3.70 -16.47
C SER A 70 -4.29 -3.36 -15.06
N HIS A 71 -5.57 -3.00 -14.90
CA HIS A 71 -6.18 -2.79 -13.59
C HIS A 71 -6.22 -4.07 -12.73
N TYR A 72 -6.52 -5.22 -13.33
CA TYR A 72 -6.49 -6.51 -12.63
C TYR A 72 -5.09 -6.79 -12.05
N MET A 73 -4.04 -6.49 -12.82
CA MET A 73 -2.65 -6.65 -12.38
C MET A 73 -2.26 -5.66 -11.28
N LEU A 74 -2.65 -4.39 -11.39
CA LEU A 74 -2.46 -3.37 -10.36
C LEU A 74 -3.04 -3.80 -9.00
N LEU A 75 -4.30 -4.21 -8.99
CA LEU A 75 -4.99 -4.67 -7.77
C LEU A 75 -4.30 -5.89 -7.16
N LYS A 76 -3.80 -6.81 -7.99
CA LYS A 76 -3.05 -7.98 -7.54
C LYS A 76 -1.69 -7.64 -6.96
N SER A 77 -1.01 -6.67 -7.55
CA SER A 77 0.28 -6.16 -7.06
C SER A 77 0.10 -5.57 -5.66
N ILE A 78 -0.81 -4.61 -5.50
CA ILE A 78 -1.12 -3.98 -4.21
C ILE A 78 -1.53 -5.02 -3.16
N ARG A 79 -2.33 -6.03 -3.51
CA ARG A 79 -2.68 -7.14 -2.60
C ARG A 79 -1.43 -7.86 -2.12
N ASN A 80 -0.51 -8.18 -3.02
CA ASN A 80 0.72 -8.89 -2.71
C ASN A 80 1.59 -8.10 -1.71
N ASP A 81 1.68 -6.77 -1.88
CA ASP A 81 2.44 -5.91 -0.96
C ASP A 81 1.83 -5.84 0.43
N ILE A 82 0.50 -6.00 0.55
CA ILE A 82 -0.17 -6.04 1.85
C ILE A 82 0.04 -7.41 2.52
N GLU A 83 -0.11 -8.51 1.78
CA GLU A 83 0.00 -9.87 2.35
C GLU A 83 1.45 -10.22 2.71
N TRP A 84 2.39 -9.89 1.84
CA TRP A 84 3.78 -10.32 1.94
C TRP A 84 4.76 -9.19 2.27
N GLY A 85 4.27 -7.95 2.33
CA GLY A 85 5.10 -6.75 2.47
C GLY A 85 5.72 -6.32 1.14
N VAL A 86 6.08 -5.04 1.04
CA VAL A 86 6.78 -4.50 -0.13
C VAL A 86 8.18 -5.12 -0.22
N VAL A 87 8.38 -6.10 -1.11
CA VAL A 87 9.71 -6.61 -1.45
C VAL A 87 10.30 -5.65 -2.48
N GLN A 88 10.89 -4.54 -2.01
CA GLN A 88 11.70 -3.74 -2.92
C GLN A 88 12.94 -4.57 -3.31
N PRO A 89 13.19 -4.84 -4.60
CA PRO A 89 14.53 -5.23 -5.01
C PRO A 89 15.48 -4.10 -4.56
N PRO A 90 16.69 -4.43 -4.06
CA PRO A 90 17.61 -3.41 -3.59
C PRO A 90 17.88 -2.44 -4.74
N ALA A 91 17.32 -1.23 -4.63
CA ALA A 91 17.61 -0.12 -5.51
C ALA A 91 19.08 0.27 -5.29
N GLY A 92 19.96 -0.36 -6.06
CA GLY A 92 21.36 -0.01 -6.14
C GLY A 92 21.47 1.39 -6.73
N GLU A 93 22.03 2.29 -5.94
CA GLU A 93 22.75 3.46 -6.43
C GLU A 93 23.77 2.98 -7.47
N GLU A 94 23.77 3.57 -8.68
CA GLU A 94 24.96 4.01 -9.40
C GLU A 94 24.53 4.70 -10.70
N ALA A 95 24.78 6.01 -10.74
CA ALA A 95 24.56 6.87 -11.87
C ALA A 95 25.70 6.77 -12.90
N THR A 96 25.33 7.01 -14.16
CA THR A 96 26.16 7.63 -15.24
C THR A 96 27.09 6.72 -16.06
N ARG A 97 26.73 6.49 -17.34
CA ARG A 97 27.41 7.11 -18.51
C ARG A 97 26.75 6.77 -19.86
N LYS A 98 26.22 7.84 -20.48
CA LYS A 98 26.09 8.19 -21.91
C LYS A 98 26.18 7.08 -22.98
N LYS A 99 25.11 6.96 -23.77
CA LYS A 99 25.22 6.75 -25.22
C LYS A 99 24.02 7.39 -25.94
N ASP A 100 24.32 8.42 -26.71
CA ASP A 100 23.46 9.01 -27.73
C ASP A 100 22.77 7.94 -28.59
N LYS A 101 21.45 8.05 -28.75
CA LYS A 101 20.75 7.88 -30.04
C LYS A 101 19.28 8.29 -29.92
N LEU A 102 18.88 9.17 -30.84
CA LEU A 102 17.54 9.72 -31.01
C LEU A 102 16.47 8.64 -31.15
N GLY A 103 15.32 8.90 -30.53
CA GLY A 103 14.07 8.17 -30.73
C GLY A 103 12.96 8.82 -29.92
N GLY A 104 12.42 9.94 -30.41
CA GLY A 104 11.26 10.58 -29.82
C GLY A 104 9.99 9.78 -30.09
N GLY A 105 9.30 9.41 -29.01
CA GLY A 105 7.90 9.05 -28.99
C GLY A 105 7.25 9.75 -27.79
N PRO A 106 6.01 10.24 -27.89
CA PRO A 106 5.32 10.82 -26.75
C PRO A 106 5.05 9.70 -25.73
N ALA A 107 5.88 9.68 -24.69
CA ALA A 107 5.48 9.19 -23.39
C ALA A 107 4.56 10.27 -22.81
N GLU A 108 3.32 9.92 -22.53
CA GLU A 108 2.48 10.40 -21.45
C GLU A 108 1.23 9.48 -21.50
N GLU A 109 0.53 9.29 -20.38
CA GLU A 109 -0.83 8.70 -20.28
C GLU A 109 -0.93 7.18 -20.02
N GLY A 110 -0.09 6.67 -19.10
CA GLY A 110 -0.41 5.54 -18.21
C GLY A 110 -0.37 5.92 -16.71
N GLU A 111 -0.24 7.21 -16.44
CA GLU A 111 0.32 7.75 -15.19
C GLU A 111 -0.64 7.64 -14.00
N GLY A 112 -1.95 7.64 -14.21
CA GLY A 112 -2.92 7.67 -13.11
C GLY A 112 -3.01 6.39 -12.29
N GLU A 113 -2.77 5.23 -12.90
CA GLU A 113 -2.82 3.93 -12.22
C GLU A 113 -1.48 3.52 -11.61
N GLU A 114 -0.39 3.77 -12.35
CA GLU A 114 0.96 3.58 -11.83
C GLU A 114 1.22 4.51 -10.63
N ASP A 115 0.62 5.72 -10.62
CA ASP A 115 0.66 6.64 -9.47
C ASP A 115 0.02 6.02 -8.21
N LEU A 116 -1.08 5.28 -8.33
CA LEU A 116 -1.73 4.64 -7.16
C LEU A 116 -0.85 3.56 -6.53
N GLU A 117 -0.19 2.74 -7.35
CA GLU A 117 0.76 1.73 -6.87
C GLU A 117 1.94 2.39 -6.16
N GLN A 118 2.55 3.37 -6.81
CA GLN A 118 3.72 4.08 -6.29
C GLN A 118 3.40 4.83 -4.99
N GLN A 119 2.24 5.49 -4.93
CA GLN A 119 1.73 6.17 -3.75
C GLN A 119 1.46 5.19 -2.61
N PHE A 120 0.85 4.04 -2.91
CA PHE A 120 0.60 2.99 -1.91
C PHE A 120 1.91 2.47 -1.32
N HIS A 121 2.91 2.16 -2.16
CA HIS A 121 4.25 1.74 -1.74
C HIS A 121 4.93 2.78 -0.85
N TYR A 122 4.86 4.05 -1.23
CA TYR A 122 5.45 5.13 -0.46
C TYR A 122 4.82 5.22 0.94
N HIS A 123 3.49 5.19 1.04
CA HIS A 123 2.81 5.27 2.32
C HIS A 123 3.02 4.05 3.20
N LEU A 124 2.98 2.84 2.62
CA LEU A 124 3.19 1.60 3.36
C LEU A 124 4.62 1.54 3.92
N SER A 125 5.63 1.80 3.09
CA SER A 125 7.03 1.85 3.54
C SER A 125 7.28 2.92 4.60
N GLY A 126 6.69 4.10 4.46
CA GLY A 126 6.74 5.17 5.46
C GLY A 126 6.14 4.74 6.80
N LEU A 127 4.97 4.13 6.79
CA LEU A 127 4.31 3.60 8.00
C LEU A 127 5.16 2.52 8.66
N HIS A 128 5.69 1.56 7.90
CA HIS A 128 6.59 0.53 8.40
C HIS A 128 7.84 1.12 9.07
N SER A 129 8.44 2.15 8.48
CA SER A 129 9.60 2.85 9.04
C SER A 129 9.28 3.53 10.37
N VAL A 130 8.16 4.25 10.45
CA VAL A 130 7.72 4.93 11.68
C VAL A 130 7.43 3.91 12.79
N LEU A 131 6.65 2.87 12.49
CA LEU A 131 6.32 1.81 13.45
C LEU A 131 7.59 1.12 13.96
N SER A 132 8.54 0.81 13.08
CA SER A 132 9.82 0.21 13.47
C SER A 132 10.60 1.08 14.46
N LYS A 133 10.68 2.39 14.21
CA LYS A 133 11.33 3.35 15.11
C LYS A 133 10.62 3.44 16.46
N LEU A 134 9.29 3.49 16.46
CA LEU A 134 8.49 3.55 17.69
C LEU A 134 8.63 2.27 18.52
N THR A 135 8.58 1.09 17.89
CA THR A 135 8.79 -0.20 18.55
C THR A 135 10.18 -0.29 19.19
N ARG A 136 11.23 0.17 18.52
CA ARG A 136 12.58 0.26 19.11
C ARG A 136 12.60 1.17 20.34
N LYS A 137 12.00 2.36 20.25
CA LYS A 137 11.92 3.29 21.39
C LYS A 137 11.16 2.67 22.58
N ALA A 138 10.03 2.00 22.32
CA ALA A 138 9.26 1.31 23.36
C ALA A 138 10.10 0.22 24.04
N ASN A 139 10.81 -0.61 23.27
CA ASN A 139 11.68 -1.65 23.81
C ASN A 139 12.83 -1.07 24.65
N VAL A 140 13.46 0.02 24.20
CA VAL A 140 14.50 0.72 24.98
C VAL A 140 13.93 1.21 26.31
N LEU A 141 12.76 1.85 26.30
CA LEU A 141 12.09 2.32 27.53
C LEU A 141 11.79 1.17 28.49
N THR A 142 11.22 0.07 27.99
CA THR A 142 10.95 -1.13 28.81
C THR A 142 12.24 -1.72 29.39
N ASN A 143 13.31 -1.79 28.62
CA ASN A 143 14.60 -2.30 29.10
C ASN A 143 15.23 -1.38 30.14
N ARG A 144 15.18 -0.06 29.94
CA ARG A 144 15.66 0.92 30.93
C ARG A 144 14.86 0.84 32.22
N TYR A 145 13.53 0.76 32.14
CA TYR A 145 12.70 0.57 33.33
C TYR A 145 13.07 -0.70 34.10
N LYS A 146 13.25 -1.83 33.41
CA LYS A 146 13.69 -3.09 34.04
C LYS A 146 15.05 -2.96 34.72
N GLN A 147 15.99 -2.22 34.12
CA GLN A 147 17.30 -1.95 34.73
C GLN A 147 17.17 -1.08 35.99
N GLU A 148 16.42 0.01 35.94
CA GLU A 148 16.27 0.93 37.08
C GLU A 148 15.56 0.26 38.27
N ILE A 149 14.47 -0.48 38.01
CA ILE A 149 13.69 -1.17 39.05
C ILE A 149 14.39 -2.46 39.50
N GLY A 150 15.14 -3.12 38.61
CA GLY A 150 15.90 -4.33 38.92
C GLY A 150 17.22 -4.07 39.66
N VAL A 151 17.84 -2.90 39.48
CA VAL A 151 19.08 -2.50 40.17
C VAL A 151 18.80 -1.85 41.53
N SER A 152 17.64 -1.21 41.71
CA SER A 152 17.28 -0.56 42.99
C SER A 152 16.69 -1.49 44.06
N SER A 153 16.50 -2.79 43.77
CA SER A 153 15.91 -3.72 44.74
C SER A 153 16.89 -4.68 45.42
N TRP A 154 18.15 -4.79 45.00
CA TRP A 154 19.05 -5.89 45.42
C TRP A 154 20.40 -5.42 46.01
N GLY A 155 20.41 -4.35 46.80
CA GLY A 155 21.66 -3.91 47.40
C GLY A 155 21.54 -2.86 48.50
N GLN A 156 21.26 -3.36 49.70
CA GLN A 156 21.87 -2.98 51.00
C GLN A 156 21.55 -1.61 51.62
#